data_AF-A0A3P6DUU2-F1
#
_entry.id   AF-A0A3P6DUU2-F1
#
_cell.length_a   1.000
_cell.length_b   1.000
_cell.length_c   1.000
_cell.angle_alpha   90.00
_cell.angle_beta   90.00
_cell.angle_gamma   90.00
#
_symmetry.space_group_name_H-M   'P 1'
#
loop_
_entity.id
_entity.type
_entity.pdbx_description
1 polymer ?
#
loop_
_entity_poly.entity_id
_entity_poly.type
_entity_poly.pdbx_seq_one_letter_code
_entity_poly.pdbx_strand_id
1 'polypeptide(L)'
;MRSNPEPPLLPRDLHKRALNYQVASIISSGIQPHQNLAVIRYIEEKTNGEEKIAWVNNAIRKGYTALEILLVNCVGKYATGDEIYLADLFLVAQVHGAMIKFKIDVVII
;
A
#
# COMPACT_ATOMS: atom_id res chain seq x y z
N MET A 1 21.09 -13.55 -6.15
CA MET A 1 20.48 -14.82 -5.73
C MET A 1 19.07 -14.52 -5.23
N ARG A 2 18.03 -15.20 -5.72
CA ARG A 2 16.74 -15.23 -5.02
C ARG A 2 16.86 -16.32 -3.96
N SER A 3 16.86 -15.96 -2.69
CA SER A 3 16.52 -16.91 -1.63
C SER A 3 15.05 -17.28 -1.79
N ASN A 4 14.71 -18.57 -1.66
CA ASN A 4 13.33 -19.03 -1.63
C ASN A 4 12.95 -19.18 -0.15
N PRO A 5 12.36 -18.14 0.48
CA PRO A 5 11.96 -18.24 1.88
C PRO A 5 10.87 -19.30 2.06
N GLU A 6 10.92 -20.00 3.18
CA GLU A 6 9.82 -20.85 3.66
C GLU A 6 9.23 -20.21 4.94
N PRO A 7 7.94 -19.84 4.95
CA PRO A 7 6.96 -19.99 3.86
C PRO A 7 7.18 -19.00 2.69
N PRO A 8 6.72 -19.33 1.47
CA PRO A 8 6.90 -18.47 0.30
C PRO A 8 6.08 -17.18 0.42
N LEU A 9 6.70 -16.03 0.11
CA LEU A 9 6.01 -14.73 0.10
C LEU A 9 5.14 -14.50 -1.13
N LEU A 10 5.10 -15.46 -2.06
CA LEU A 10 4.24 -15.39 -3.24
C LEU A 10 3.54 -16.73 -3.45
N PRO A 11 2.26 -16.70 -3.84
CA PRO A 11 1.50 -17.91 -4.11
C PRO A 11 2.05 -18.65 -5.33
N ARG A 12 1.75 -19.95 -5.40
CA ARG A 12 2.10 -20.79 -6.57
C ARG A 12 1.23 -20.47 -7.78
N ASP A 13 -0.05 -20.19 -7.56
CA ASP A 13 -0.98 -19.77 -8.61
C ASP A 13 -0.53 -18.45 -9.28
N LEU A 14 -0.50 -18.44 -10.60
CA LEU A 14 0.05 -17.32 -11.37
C LEU A 14 -0.85 -16.08 -11.29
N HIS A 15 -2.17 -16.23 -11.29
CA HIS A 15 -3.10 -15.12 -11.19
C HIS A 15 -3.02 -14.46 -9.82
N LYS A 16 -3.03 -15.26 -8.75
CA LYS A 16 -2.87 -14.78 -7.37
C LYS A 16 -1.49 -14.16 -7.14
N ARG A 17 -0.46 -14.66 -7.82
CA ARG A 17 0.89 -14.07 -7.78
C ARG A 17 0.92 -12.70 -8.44
N ALA A 18 0.30 -12.57 -9.61
CA ALA A 18 0.16 -11.29 -10.29
C ALA A 18 -0.64 -10.29 -9.45
N LEU A 19 -1.72 -10.73 -8.79
CA LEU A 19 -2.50 -9.91 -7.87
C LEU A 19 -1.64 -9.37 -6.71
N ASN A 20 -0.84 -10.24 -6.08
CA ASN A 20 0.08 -9.83 -5.01
C ASN A 20 1.11 -8.78 -5.47
N TYR A 21 1.63 -8.92 -6.69
CA TYR A 21 2.50 -7.90 -7.29
C TYR A 21 1.78 -6.60 -7.60
N GLN A 22 0.53 -6.64 -8.06
CA GLN A 22 -0.27 -5.44 -8.33
C GLN A 22 -0.50 -4.65 -7.04
N VAL A 23 -0.91 -5.31 -5.95
CA VAL A 23 -1.06 -4.68 -4.62
C VAL A 23 0.25 -4.04 -4.18
N ALA A 24 1.34 -4.80 -4.21
CA ALA A 24 2.67 -4.29 -3.83
C ALA A 24 3.10 -3.11 -4.71
N SER A 25 2.79 -3.13 -6.01
CA SER A 25 3.11 -2.05 -6.96
C SER A 25 2.30 -0.78 -6.69
N ILE A 26 0.98 -0.90 -6.45
CA ILE A 26 0.13 0.24 -6.08
C ILE A 26 0.70 0.94 -4.85
N ILE A 27 1.10 0.18 -3.83
CA ILE A 27 1.64 0.76 -2.60
C ILE A 27 3.04 1.33 -2.82
N SER A 28 3.97 0.53 -3.34
CA SER A 28 5.39 0.90 -3.47
C SER A 28 5.66 2.00 -4.49
N SER A 29 4.83 2.10 -5.54
CA SER A 29 5.05 3.04 -6.65
C SER A 29 3.96 4.11 -6.71
N GLY A 30 2.70 3.75 -6.41
CA GLY A 30 1.56 4.67 -6.49
C GLY A 30 1.27 5.46 -5.22
N ILE A 31 1.75 5.02 -4.04
CA ILE A 31 1.51 5.71 -2.77
C ILE A 31 2.83 6.17 -2.14
N GLN A 32 3.75 5.24 -1.89
CA GLN A 32 4.95 5.47 -1.09
C GLN A 32 5.83 6.64 -1.56
N PRO A 33 6.10 6.82 -2.87
CA PRO A 33 6.95 7.91 -3.33
C PRO A 33 6.33 9.29 -3.07
N HIS A 34 5.00 9.39 -3.11
CA HIS A 34 4.27 10.64 -2.89
C HIS A 34 4.23 11.06 -1.42
N GLN A 35 4.25 10.10 -0.49
CA GLN A 35 4.32 10.33 0.95
C GLN A 35 5.75 10.28 1.52
N ASN A 36 6.76 10.17 0.65
CA ASN A 36 8.16 10.14 1.07
C ASN A 36 8.52 11.43 1.84
N LEU A 37 9.24 11.30 2.95
CA LEU A 37 9.59 12.43 3.81
C LEU A 37 10.33 13.55 3.06
N ALA A 38 11.23 13.22 2.14
CA ALA A 38 11.94 14.22 1.35
C ALA A 38 10.98 14.99 0.43
N VAL A 39 10.03 14.29 -0.19
CA VAL A 39 9.04 14.87 -1.10
C VAL A 39 8.08 15.78 -0.34
N ILE A 40 7.49 15.31 0.76
CA ILE A 40 6.49 16.09 1.50
C ILE A 40 7.12 17.30 2.21
N ARG A 41 8.38 17.20 2.64
CA ARG A 41 9.15 18.35 3.17
C ARG A 41 9.41 19.38 2.08
N TYR A 42 9.83 18.93 0.89
CA TYR A 42 10.01 19.82 -0.25
C TYR A 42 8.71 20.56 -0.62
N ILE A 43 7.57 19.85 -0.63
CA ILE A 43 6.27 20.47 -0.89
C ILE A 43 5.96 21.53 0.17
N GLU A 44 6.11 21.21 1.46
CA GLU A 44 5.87 22.16 2.56
C GLU A 44 6.76 23.40 2.49
N GLU A 45 8.05 23.22 2.17
CA GLU A 45 9.00 24.31 1.98
C GLU A 45 8.64 25.24 0.80
N LYS A 46 8.05 24.69 -0.26
CA LYS A 46 7.67 25.44 -1.47
C LYS A 46 6.26 26.01 -1.43
N THR A 47 5.41 25.48 -0.55
CA THR A 47 4.00 25.84 -0.45
C THR A 47 3.66 26.17 1.00
N ASN A 48 3.03 25.25 1.72
CA ASN A 48 2.74 25.33 3.16
C ASN A 48 2.35 23.93 3.70
N GLY A 49 2.06 23.86 5.00
CA GLY A 49 1.65 22.61 5.65
C GLY A 49 0.29 22.07 5.19
N GLU A 50 -0.65 22.92 4.76
CA GLU A 50 -1.97 22.51 4.27
C GLU A 50 -1.87 21.80 2.92
N GLU A 51 -1.10 22.35 1.99
CA GLU A 51 -0.84 21.74 0.68
C GLU A 51 -0.09 20.40 0.81
N LYS A 52 0.88 20.31 1.74
CA LYS A 52 1.52 19.03 2.10
C LYS A 52 0.47 17.98 2.53
N ILE A 53 -0.45 18.36 3.41
CA ILE A 53 -1.50 17.46 3.92
C ILE A 53 -2.46 17.06 2.79
N ALA A 54 -2.87 18.02 1.95
CA ALA A 54 -3.74 17.74 0.80
C ALA A 54 -3.09 16.78 -0.19
N TRP A 55 -1.79 16.96 -0.47
CA TRP A 55 -1.01 16.07 -1.35
C TRP A 55 -0.98 14.63 -0.83
N VAL A 56 -0.61 14.44 0.43
CA VAL A 56 -0.53 13.11 1.06
C VAL A 56 -1.89 12.43 1.08
N ASN A 57 -2.94 13.14 1.48
CA ASN A 57 -4.31 12.64 1.48
C ASN A 57 -4.76 12.18 0.10
N ASN A 58 -4.48 12.96 -0.94
CA ASN A 58 -4.85 12.63 -2.30
C ASN A 58 -4.11 11.37 -2.80
N ALA A 59 -2.81 11.24 -2.53
CA ALA A 59 -2.04 10.06 -2.92
C ALA A 59 -2.55 8.79 -2.21
N ILE A 60 -2.78 8.87 -0.90
CA ILE A 60 -3.30 7.75 -0.11
C ILE A 60 -4.71 7.36 -0.60
N ARG A 61 -5.64 8.32 -0.72
CA ARG A 61 -7.01 8.02 -1.18
C ARG A 61 -7.03 7.36 -2.55
N LYS A 62 -6.29 7.90 -3.53
CA LYS A 62 -6.22 7.31 -4.87
C LYS A 62 -5.69 5.88 -4.86
N GLY A 63 -4.63 5.63 -4.09
CA GLY A 63 -4.05 4.29 -3.95
C GLY A 63 -5.00 3.32 -3.26
N TYR A 64 -5.66 3.74 -2.18
CA TYR A 64 -6.62 2.89 -1.45
C TYR A 64 -7.86 2.58 -2.29
N THR A 65 -8.41 3.53 -3.04
CA THR A 65 -9.50 3.25 -3.99
C THR A 65 -9.09 2.21 -5.02
N ALA A 66 -7.85 2.26 -5.54
CA ALA A 66 -7.36 1.24 -6.46
C ALA A 66 -7.22 -0.13 -5.78
N LEU A 67 -6.77 -0.18 -4.52
CA LEU A 67 -6.66 -1.41 -3.73
C LEU A 67 -8.02 -2.02 -3.43
N GLU A 68 -9.01 -1.21 -3.02
CA GLU A 68 -10.38 -1.63 -2.77
C GLU A 68 -11.01 -2.29 -4.01
N ILE A 69 -10.88 -1.65 -5.18
CA ILE A 69 -11.37 -2.21 -6.45
C ILE A 69 -10.65 -3.54 -6.76
N LEU A 70 -9.33 -3.58 -6.56
CA LEU A 70 -8.52 -4.76 -6.89
C LEU A 70 -8.82 -5.94 -5.95
N LEU A 71 -9.17 -5.67 -4.69
CA LEU A 71 -9.36 -6.67 -3.64
C LEU A 71 -10.83 -6.98 -3.34
N VAL A 72 -11.79 -6.30 -3.97
CA VAL A 72 -13.24 -6.43 -3.68
C VAL A 72 -13.77 -7.88 -3.72
N ASN A 73 -13.17 -8.73 -4.57
CA ASN A 73 -13.58 -10.13 -4.73
C ASN A 73 -12.66 -11.12 -3.99
N CYS A 74 -11.68 -10.62 -3.23
CA CYS A 74 -10.83 -11.45 -2.40
C CYS A 74 -11.55 -11.78 -1.10
N VAL A 75 -11.64 -13.07 -0.78
CA VAL A 75 -12.26 -13.55 0.47
C VAL A 75 -11.20 -14.33 1.25
N GLY A 76 -11.08 -14.04 2.55
CA GLY A 76 -10.21 -14.77 3.45
C GLY A 76 -9.76 -13.93 4.64
N LYS A 77 -8.88 -14.51 5.46
CA LYS A 77 -8.34 -13.87 6.67
C LYS A 77 -7.34 -12.73 6.37
N TYR A 78 -6.64 -12.80 5.25
CA TYR A 78 -5.58 -11.88 4.83
C TYR A 78 -5.90 -11.31 3.44
N ALA A 79 -5.08 -10.37 2.96
CA ALA A 79 -5.40 -9.51 1.83
C ALA A 79 -5.79 -10.24 0.54
N THR A 80 -5.26 -11.44 0.31
CA THR A 80 -5.57 -12.23 -0.90
C THR A 80 -6.03 -13.66 -0.58
N GLY A 81 -6.51 -13.93 0.64
CA GLY A 81 -6.99 -15.25 1.07
C GLY A 81 -6.51 -15.63 2.47
N ASP A 82 -6.35 -16.92 2.75
CA ASP A 82 -6.07 -17.40 4.13
C ASP A 82 -4.59 -17.59 4.47
N GLU A 83 -3.69 -17.20 3.57
CA GLU A 83 -2.24 -17.23 3.77
C GLU A 83 -1.63 -15.84 3.59
N ILE A 84 -0.57 -15.55 4.35
CA ILE A 84 0.17 -14.28 4.28
C ILE A 84 1.09 -14.30 3.06
N TYR A 85 0.99 -13.27 2.24
CA TYR A 85 1.81 -13.08 1.05
C TYR A 85 2.35 -11.64 0.94
N LEU A 86 2.99 -11.34 -0.20
CA LEU A 86 3.60 -10.04 -0.48
C LEU A 86 2.61 -8.88 -0.31
N ALA A 87 1.35 -9.05 -0.69
CA ALA A 87 0.32 -8.03 -0.51
C ALA A 87 0.22 -7.58 0.95
N ASP A 88 0.13 -8.52 1.89
CA ASP A 88 -0.02 -8.25 3.32
C ASP A 88 1.14 -7.45 3.88
N LEU A 89 2.37 -7.79 3.46
CA LEU A 89 3.60 -7.11 3.90
C LEU A 89 3.59 -5.62 3.51
N PHE A 90 3.11 -5.28 2.32
CA PHE A 90 3.00 -3.89 1.88
C PHE A 90 1.80 -3.18 2.51
N LEU A 91 0.67 -3.87 2.65
CA LEU A 91 -0.55 -3.30 3.24
C LEU A 91 -0.33 -2.94 4.71
N VAL A 92 0.24 -3.83 5.52
CA VAL A 92 0.47 -3.56 6.95
C VAL A 92 1.38 -2.35 7.16
N ALA A 93 2.44 -2.24 6.34
CA ALA A 93 3.35 -1.11 6.39
C ALA A 93 2.65 0.20 6.00
N GLN A 94 1.79 0.15 4.98
CA GLN A 94 1.05 1.31 4.48
C GLN A 94 -0.06 1.76 5.44
N VAL A 95 -0.84 0.83 6.01
CA VAL A 95 -1.88 1.11 6.99
C VAL A 95 -1.27 1.74 8.24
N HIS A 96 -0.18 1.17 8.74
CA HIS A 96 0.56 1.76 9.86
C HIS A 96 1.03 3.19 9.56
N GLY A 97 1.60 3.41 8.37
CA GLY A 97 2.04 4.74 7.94
C GLY A 97 0.88 5.75 7.88
N ALA A 98 -0.23 5.38 7.26
CA ALA A 98 -1.41 6.24 7.13
C ALA A 98 -2.02 6.62 8.50
N MET A 99 -2.25 5.64 9.37
CA MET A 99 -2.89 5.89 10.67
C MET A 99 -1.97 6.60 11.66
N ILE A 100 -0.73 6.13 11.81
CA ILE A 100 0.16 6.62 12.87
C ILE A 100 0.87 7.92 12.47
N LYS A 101 1.33 8.02 11.21
CA LYS A 101 2.10 9.20 10.78
C LYS A 101 1.20 10.31 10.24
N PHE A 102 0.20 9.96 9.44
CA PHE A 102 -0.63 10.94 8.76
C PHE A 102 -2.00 11.14 9.40
N LYS A 103 -2.37 10.32 10.40
CA LYS A 103 -3.67 10.37 11.09
C LYS A 103 -4.84 10.25 10.11
N ILE A 104 -4.66 9.48 9.05
CA ILE A 104 -5.68 9.19 8.05
C ILE A 104 -6.28 7.83 8.42
N ASP A 105 -7.58 7.80 8.64
CA ASP A 105 -8.30 6.55 8.79
C ASP A 105 -8.39 5.87 7.43
N VAL A 106 -7.90 4.65 7.38
CA VAL A 106 -7.84 3.82 6.18
C VAL A 106 -8.41 2.46 6.51
N VAL A 107 -9.53 2.13 5.89
CA VAL A 107 -10.15 0.82 6.01
C VAL A 107 -9.89 0.09 4.69
N ILE A 108 -9.43 -1.15 4.78
CA ILE A 108 -9.38 -2.05 3.63
C ILE A 108 -10.42 -3.11 3.91
N ILE A 109 -11.32 -3.29 2.93
CA ILE A 109 -12.49 -4.18 2.97
C ILE A 109 -12.09 -5.61 3.34
#